data_AF-A0A6V8NPT8-F1
#
_entry.id   AF-A0A6V8NPT8-F1
#
_cell.length_a   1.000
_cell.length_b   1.000
_cell.length_c   1.000
_cell.angle_alpha   90.00
_cell.angle_beta   90.00
_cell.angle_gamma   90.00
#
_symmetry.space_group_name_H-M   'P 1'
#
loop_
_entity.id
_entity.type
_entity.pdbx_description
1 polymer ?
#
loop_
_entity_poly.entity_id
_entity_poly.type
_entity_poly.pdbx_seq_one_letter_code
_entity_poly.pdbx_strand_id
1 'polypeptide(L)' 'MLGVSTCWRSVRSNSGKAILEDMRNLGIKAVELEYRVSPEVFAQMQPALEKRQPMVISMHNVFPAPEPPRKPGGD' A
#
# COMPACT_ATOMS: atom_id res chain seq x y z
N MET A 1 13.92 9.51 7.01
CA MET A 1 12.58 9.51 6.40
C MET A 1 11.84 8.30 6.96
N LEU A 2 10.65 8.49 7.53
CA LEU A 2 9.85 7.36 8.07
C LEU A 2 8.95 6.82 6.96
N GLY A 3 9.01 5.50 6.75
CA GLY A 3 8.14 4.77 5.86
C GLY A 3 7.38 3.68 6.61
N VAL A 4 6.16 3.39 6.18
CA VAL A 4 5.34 2.31 6.75
C VAL A 4 4.91 1.35 5.65
N SER A 5 4.81 0.06 5.98
CA SER A 5 4.19 -0.92 5.09
C SER A 5 2.69 -0.82 5.18
N THR A 6 2.01 -0.85 4.02
CA THR A 6 0.54 -0.86 3.92
C THR A 6 -0.12 -1.98 4.73
N CYS A 7 0.62 -3.03 5.11
CA CYS A 7 0.13 -4.10 6.01
C CYS A 7 -0.49 -3.59 7.32
N TRP A 8 -0.03 -2.44 7.84
CA TRP A 8 -0.56 -1.83 9.06
C TRP A 8 -2.04 -1.44 8.95
N ARG A 9 -2.54 -1.29 7.71
CA ARG A 9 -3.87 -0.78 7.40
C ARG A 9 -4.63 -1.59 6.36
N SER A 10 -3.95 -2.33 5.47
CA SER A 10 -4.56 -3.09 4.37
C SER A 10 -5.54 -4.16 4.85
N VAL A 11 -5.31 -4.78 6.01
CA VAL A 11 -6.23 -5.75 6.63
C VAL A 11 -7.49 -5.07 7.21
N ARG A 12 -7.42 -3.77 7.49
CA ARG A 12 -8.47 -3.01 8.20
C ARG A 12 -9.21 -1.99 7.33
N SER A 13 -8.73 -1.74 6.11
CA SER A 13 -9.30 -0.72 5.22
C SER A 13 -9.34 -1.21 3.78
N ASN A 14 -10.56 -1.19 3.21
CA ASN A 14 -10.80 -1.43 1.79
C ASN A 14 -10.80 -0.11 0.97
N SER A 15 -10.25 0.98 1.52
CA SER A 15 -10.18 2.27 0.86
C SER A 15 -8.75 2.80 0.82
N GLY A 16 -8.20 2.91 -0.39
CA GLY A 16 -6.88 3.50 -0.63
C GLY A 16 -6.82 4.98 -0.25
N LYS A 17 -7.94 5.71 -0.44
CA LYS A 17 -8.06 7.11 -0.03
C LYS A 17 -7.92 7.28 1.49
N ALA A 18 -8.57 6.41 2.27
CA ALA A 18 -8.46 6.43 3.73
C ALA A 18 -7.04 6.12 4.20
N ILE A 19 -6.36 5.13 3.58
CA ILE A 19 -4.96 4.82 3.86
C ILE A 19 -4.07 6.05 3.62
N LEU A 20 -4.23 6.73 2.48
CA LEU A 20 -3.47 7.94 2.16
C LEU A 20 -3.74 9.09 3.13
N GLU A 21 -4.99 9.27 3.56
CA GLU A 21 -5.36 10.26 4.56
C GLU A 21 -4.75 9.97 5.93
N ASP A 22 -4.80 8.72 6.39
CA ASP A 22 -4.17 8.29 7.63
C ASP A 22 -2.65 8.56 7.60
N MET A 23 -2.00 8.22 6.48
CA MET A 23 -0.58 8.50 6.28
C MET A 23 -0.27 10.00 6.34
N ARG A 24 -1.11 10.82 5.69
CA ARG A 24 -0.97 12.29 5.71
C ARG A 24 -1.13 12.84 7.13
N ASN A 25 -2.14 12.39 7.86
CA ASN A 25 -2.41 12.81 9.24
C ASN A 25 -1.27 12.43 10.20
N LEU A 26 -0.59 11.31 9.94
CA LEU A 26 0.60 10.87 10.68
C LEU A 26 1.91 11.50 10.20
N GLY A 27 1.89 12.33 9.15
CA GLY A 27 3.09 12.93 8.57
C GLY A 27 4.03 11.94 7.86
N ILE A 28 3.53 10.75 7.50
CA ILE A 28 4.30 9.70 6.83
C ILE A 28 4.45 10.06 5.35
N LYS A 29 5.68 10.00 4.85
CA LYS A 29 6.02 10.43 3.48
C LYS A 29 6.51 9.29 2.58
N ALA A 30 6.71 8.09 3.14
CA ALA A 30 7.15 6.92 2.41
C ALA A 30 6.26 5.71 2.71
N VAL A 31 6.09 4.82 1.73
CA VAL A 31 5.22 3.65 1.83
C VAL A 31 5.89 2.42 1.23
N GLU A 32 5.72 1.27 1.90
CA GLU A 32 5.89 -0.05 1.29
C GLU A 32 4.52 -0.61 0.86
N LEU A 33 4.40 -1.01 -0.40
CA LEU A 33 3.19 -1.63 -0.94
C LEU A 33 3.19 -3.12 -0.64
N GLU A 34 2.11 -3.65 -0.09
CA GLU A 34 2.02 -5.05 0.34
C GLU A 34 0.98 -5.82 -0.46
N TYR A 35 1.25 -7.11 -0.71
CA TYR A 35 0.50 -7.96 -1.63
C TYR A 35 -1.01 -8.12 -1.30
N ARG A 36 -1.46 -7.83 -0.08
CA ARG A 36 -2.89 -7.87 0.29
C ARG A 36 -3.63 -6.58 -0.09
N VAL A 37 -2.94 -5.55 -0.57
CA VAL A 37 -3.61 -4.40 -1.19
C VAL A 37 -4.21 -4.84 -2.53
N SER A 38 -5.55 -4.82 -2.61
CA SER A 38 -6.27 -5.25 -3.81
C SER A 38 -6.04 -4.28 -4.99
N PRO A 39 -6.26 -4.72 -6.24
CA PRO A 39 -6.18 -3.84 -7.40
C PRO A 39 -7.08 -2.60 -7.28
N GLU A 40 -8.27 -2.72 -6.70
CA GLU A 40 -9.21 -1.61 -6.51
C GLU A 40 -8.69 -0.60 -5.49
N VAL A 41 -8.09 -1.07 -4.39
CA VAL A 41 -7.45 -0.20 -3.39
C VAL A 41 -6.23 0.48 -3.99
N PHE A 42 -5.41 -0.25 -4.74
CA PHE A 42 -4.25 0.30 -5.42
C PHE A 42 -4.64 1.38 -6.44
N ALA A 43 -5.67 1.15 -7.25
CA ALA A 43 -6.16 2.12 -8.23
C ALA A 43 -6.60 3.44 -7.56
N GLN A 44 -7.15 3.38 -6.35
CA GLN A 44 -7.47 4.59 -5.57
C GLN A 44 -6.22 5.33 -5.09
N MET A 45 -5.12 4.62 -4.82
CA MET A 45 -3.87 5.22 -4.35
C MET A 45 -3.00 5.75 -5.49
N GLN A 46 -3.08 5.13 -6.67
CA GLN A 46 -2.21 5.34 -7.82
C GLN A 46 -1.98 6.83 -8.17
N PRO A 47 -3.01 7.70 -8.26
CA PRO A 47 -2.79 9.11 -8.60
C PRO A 47 -1.91 9.87 -7.60
N ALA A 48 -1.91 9.45 -6.32
CA ALA A 48 -1.09 10.06 -5.28
C ALA A 48 0.34 9.49 -5.28
N LEU A 49 0.47 8.20 -5.53
CA LEU A 49 1.77 7.51 -5.66
C LEU A 49 2.56 8.02 -6.87
N GLU A 50 1.90 8.26 -8.01
CA GLU A 50 2.51 8.88 -9.20
C GLU A 50 3.06 10.29 -8.91
N LYS A 51 2.41 11.03 -8.00
CA LYS A 51 2.87 12.33 -7.49
C LYS A 51 3.92 12.22 -6.38
N ARG A 52 4.35 10.99 -6.03
CA ARG A 52 5.27 10.69 -4.91
C ARG A 52 4.75 11.16 -3.55
N GLN A 53 3.44 11.03 -3.32
CA GLN A 53 2.74 11.46 -2.10
C GLN A 53 1.80 10.35 -1.59
N PRO A 54 2.30 9.31 -0.91
CA PRO A 54 3.68 9.09 -0.42
C PRO A 54 4.63 8.53 -1.49
N MET A 55 5.94 8.58 -1.21
CA MET A 55 6.97 7.91 -2.01
C MET A 55 6.92 6.40 -1.79
N VAL A 56 6.79 5.62 -2.86
CA VAL A 56 6.96 4.16 -2.76
C VAL A 56 8.44 3.83 -2.58
N ILE A 57 8.78 3.15 -1.50
CA ILE A 57 10.17 2.80 -1.15
C ILE A 57 10.47 1.30 -1.21
N SER A 58 9.42 0.46 -1.21
CA SER A 58 9.54 -1.00 -1.23
C SER A 58 8.24 -1.64 -1.71
N MET A 59 8.33 -2.88 -2.19
CA MET A 59 7.20 -3.76 -2.49
C MET A 59 7.37 -5.06 -1.70
N HIS A 60 6.40 -5.39 -0.88
CA HIS A 60 6.36 -6.59 -0.07
C HIS A 60 5.74 -7.72 -0.88
N ASN A 61 6.61 -8.55 -1.47
CA ASN A 61 6.25 -9.65 -2.37
C ASN A 61 5.74 -9.17 -3.75
N VAL A 62 5.25 -10.09 -4.59
CA VAL A 62 4.68 -9.79 -5.91
C VAL A 62 3.49 -8.85 -5.75
N PHE A 63 3.57 -7.70 -6.41
CA PHE A 63 2.59 -6.63 -6.29
C PHE A 63 2.25 -6.02 -7.67
N PRO A 64 0.97 -5.85 -8.03
CA PRO A 64 -0.22 -6.42 -7.37
C PRO A 64 -0.15 -7.96 -7.33
N ALA A 65 -0.86 -8.58 -6.39
CA ALA A 65 -0.91 -10.04 -6.32
C ALA A 65 -1.51 -10.61 -7.63
N PRO A 66 -0.92 -11.68 -8.20
CA PRO A 66 -1.48 -12.31 -9.40
C PRO A 66 -2.82 -12.98 -9.08
N GLU A 67 -3.70 -13.06 -10.07
CA GLU A 67 -4.91 -13.89 -10.00
C GLU A 67 -4.69 -15.21 -10.78
N PRO A 68 -4.92 -16.39 -10.17
CA PRO A 68 -5.32 -16.62 -8.78
C PRO A 68 -4.18 -16.35 -7.77
N PRO A 69 -4.50 -15.96 -6.52
CA PRO A 69 -3.49 -15.64 -5.52
C PRO A 69 -2.59 -16.84 -5.23
N ARG A 70 -1.29 -16.68 -5.44
CA ARG A 70 -0.29 -17.67 -5.02
C ARG A 70 -0.13 -17.58 -3.50
N LYS A 71 -0.04 -18.73 -2.81
CA LYS A 71 0.27 -18.75 -1.39
C LYS A 71 1.57 -17.98 -1.16
N PRO A 72 1.55 -16.86 -0.40
CA PRO A 72 2.76 -16.12 -0.10
C PRO A 72 3.70 -17.03 0.72
N GLY A 73 5.01 -16.94 0.45
CA GLY A 73 6.03 -17.46 1.36
C GLY A 73 6.42 -16.37 2.36
N GLY A 74 6.63 -16.74 3.62
CA GLY A 74 6.85 -15.81 4.73
C GLY A 74 5.69 -15.82 5.72
N ASP A 75 6.00 -15.59 7.00
CA ASP A 75 5.14 -15.80 8.18
C ASP A 75 3.73 -15.18 8.12
#